data_AF-A0A2S9APC5-F1
#
_entry.id   AF-A0A2S9APC5-F1
#
_cell.length_a   1.000
_cell.length_b   1.000
_cell.length_c   1.000
_cell.angle_alpha   90.00
_cell.angle_beta   90.00
_cell.angle_gamma   90.00
#
_symmetry.space_group_name_H-M   'P 1'
#
loop_
_entity.id
_entity.type
_entity.pdbx_description
1 polymer ?
#
loop_
_entity_poly.entity_id
_entity_poly.type
_entity_poly.pdbx_seq_one_letter_code
_entity_poly.pdbx_strand_id
1 'polypeptide(L)'
;MLTYQVQDDRIIFKRDDDECIRGYRISTIHTPSWVDKEVLYKVADAVRVLCITGETTSYSGRFRASRYIFNHVAKLRLKFPPAEDDWSNFILTHYSHHLYNKDHKPKTRYDHWNAVAFVYKKLRRDGFIPEDTFIPDAKANSVSHPENMSQPAGYGTVHTPIPKGPRFLLPKKYLVEEGLSFEDDVYLLNLKNTLETRADAIVECSVDYWNRMLRCHARGDELCKNISNDEIEAVLESGQFSRDGIHLAHPDSPTGINWFLAVARYYAEQTDELKSMTFDDLQELPFFRPVIYNSHSKPKLRARLWEAAGDDCIDNNTVNETFNRLLGYLSPRDCAVASAIIASENPSFNPSSLTNIRLYRRDGKFYLRGNSDNKRITVSVSKPRAQSRKVSVLPPLSTRIVMDVIRCTNMPRRRLLSEGKSGWRKLFLVSSRNQIGSSPNFAKTLTTNAGLSLHDLYKDELDKVGVTPSMVNL
;
A
#
# COMPACT_ATOMS: atom_id res chain seq x y z
N MET A 1 -15.77 4.06 16.55
CA MET A 1 -16.00 5.34 17.25
C MET A 1 -14.67 6.10 17.37
N LEU A 2 -14.66 7.44 17.37
CA LEU A 2 -13.46 8.26 17.61
C LEU A 2 -13.53 8.86 19.02
N THR A 3 -12.60 8.50 19.88
CA THR A 3 -12.45 9.01 21.25
C THR A 3 -11.10 9.72 21.41
N TYR A 4 -10.96 10.51 22.47
CA TYR A 4 -9.69 11.15 22.82
C TYR A 4 -9.44 11.11 24.32
N GLN A 5 -8.16 11.21 24.70
CA GLN A 5 -7.69 11.38 26.06
C GLN A 5 -6.68 12.53 26.09
N VAL A 6 -6.84 13.43 27.06
CA VAL A 6 -5.90 14.53 27.32
C VAL A 6 -4.98 14.13 28.48
N GLN A 7 -3.68 14.34 28.30
CA GLN A 7 -2.63 14.17 29.31
C GLN A 7 -1.81 15.46 29.40
N ASP A 8 -0.87 15.55 30.34
CA ASP A 8 -0.12 16.78 30.62
C ASP A 8 0.68 17.31 29.41
N ASP A 9 1.19 16.41 28.56
CA ASP A 9 2.09 16.73 27.45
C ASP A 9 1.57 16.24 26.07
N ARG A 10 0.33 15.72 26.02
CA ARG A 10 -0.21 15.15 24.79
C ARG A 10 -1.74 15.01 24.78
N ILE A 11 -2.28 15.00 23.58
CA ILE A 11 -3.64 14.54 23.27
C ILE A 11 -3.54 13.25 22.46
N ILE A 12 -4.21 12.20 22.92
CA ILE A 12 -4.23 10.88 22.29
C ILE A 12 -5.62 10.65 21.70
N PHE A 13 -5.71 10.55 20.38
CA PHE A 13 -6.94 10.15 19.69
C PHE A 13 -6.91 8.66 19.41
N LYS A 14 -7.98 7.94 19.80
CA LYS A 14 -8.18 6.52 19.50
C LYS A 14 -9.41 6.39 18.61
N ARG A 15 -9.26 5.67 17.50
CA ARG A 15 -10.36 5.35 16.58
C ARG A 15 -10.40 3.86 16.34
N ASP A 16 -11.59 3.28 16.37
CA ASP A 16 -11.78 1.91 15.91
C ASP A 16 -11.54 1.83 14.40
N ASP A 17 -10.76 0.84 14.00
CA ASP A 17 -10.39 0.58 12.61
C ASP A 17 -10.16 -0.93 12.49
N ASP A 18 -11.19 -1.63 12.07
CA ASP A 18 -11.22 -3.08 11.92
C ASP A 18 -10.34 -3.58 10.76
N GLU A 19 -9.88 -2.68 9.89
CA GLU A 19 -8.84 -2.96 8.88
C GLU A 19 -7.41 -2.83 9.45
N CYS A 20 -7.24 -2.34 10.67
CA CYS A 20 -5.94 -2.28 11.35
C CYS A 20 -5.72 -3.53 12.21
N ILE A 21 -4.47 -4.02 12.28
CA ILE A 21 -4.08 -5.22 13.08
C ILE A 21 -4.58 -5.14 14.52
N ARG A 22 -4.48 -3.95 15.14
CA ARG A 22 -4.88 -3.74 16.52
C ARG A 22 -6.40 -3.56 16.70
N GLY A 23 -7.17 -3.50 15.61
CA GLY A 23 -8.59 -3.13 15.60
C GLY A 23 -8.84 -1.64 15.86
N TYR A 24 -7.78 -0.85 16.05
CA TYR A 24 -7.85 0.59 16.28
C TYR A 24 -6.60 1.31 15.79
N ARG A 25 -6.73 2.61 15.54
CA ARG A 25 -5.63 3.54 15.29
C ARG A 25 -5.47 4.53 16.42
N ILE A 26 -4.21 4.85 16.72
CA ILE A 26 -3.86 5.92 17.66
C ILE A 26 -3.16 7.05 16.90
N SER A 27 -3.56 8.28 17.18
CA SER A 27 -2.83 9.47 16.77
C SER A 27 -2.50 10.31 17.99
N THR A 28 -1.21 10.56 18.21
CA THR A 28 -0.73 11.40 19.31
C THR A 28 -0.37 12.78 18.79
N ILE A 29 -0.85 13.80 19.49
CA ILE A 29 -0.46 15.20 19.32
C ILE A 29 0.31 15.59 20.58
N HIS A 30 1.59 15.89 20.44
CA HIS A 30 2.38 16.41 21.55
C HIS A 30 2.01 17.87 21.78
N THR A 31 1.84 18.23 23.04
CA THR A 31 1.45 19.57 23.48
C THR A 31 2.47 20.07 24.49
N PRO A 32 2.76 21.37 24.53
CA PRO A 32 3.60 21.91 25.60
C PRO A 32 2.95 21.70 26.97
N SER A 33 3.76 21.36 27.97
CA SER A 33 3.29 21.07 29.33
C SER A 33 2.72 22.29 30.07
N TRP A 34 2.98 23.50 29.56
CA TRP A 34 2.48 24.77 30.11
C TRP A 34 1.12 25.19 29.56
N VAL A 35 0.51 24.39 28.68
CA VAL A 35 -0.85 24.66 28.17
C VAL A 35 -1.86 23.98 29.09
N ASP A 36 -2.83 24.76 29.57
CA ASP A 36 -3.84 24.25 30.50
C ASP A 36 -4.66 23.10 29.91
N LYS A 37 -4.95 22.08 30.73
CA LYS A 37 -5.73 20.91 30.30
C LYS A 37 -7.09 21.28 29.73
N GLU A 38 -7.78 22.26 30.31
CA GLU A 38 -9.09 22.72 29.82
C GLU A 38 -9.01 23.24 28.38
N VAL A 39 -7.93 23.96 28.05
CA VAL A 39 -7.65 24.41 26.69
C VAL A 39 -7.43 23.23 25.76
N LEU A 40 -6.65 22.24 26.20
CA LEU A 40 -6.41 21.01 25.43
C LEU A 40 -7.70 20.23 25.18
N TYR A 41 -8.62 20.17 26.15
CA TYR A 41 -9.95 19.56 25.98
C TYR A 41 -10.78 20.28 24.90
N LYS A 42 -10.82 21.63 24.92
CA LYS A 42 -11.54 22.41 23.89
C LYS A 42 -10.98 22.17 22.49
N VAL A 43 -9.65 22.16 22.35
CA VAL A 43 -9.01 21.85 21.06
C VAL A 43 -9.25 20.41 20.64
N ALA A 44 -9.15 19.45 21.57
CA ALA A 44 -9.37 18.04 21.29
C ALA A 44 -10.79 17.77 20.79
N ASP A 45 -11.80 18.40 21.42
CA ASP A 45 -13.19 18.23 21.01
C ASP A 45 -13.46 18.89 19.65
N ALA A 46 -12.96 20.10 19.40
CA ALA A 46 -13.09 20.74 18.09
C ALA A 46 -12.51 19.86 16.97
N VAL A 47 -11.33 19.26 17.20
CA VAL A 47 -10.69 18.33 16.25
C VAL A 47 -11.50 17.03 16.11
N ARG A 48 -12.04 16.48 17.20
CA ARG A 48 -12.92 15.31 17.16
C ARG A 48 -14.15 15.59 16.32
N VAL A 49 -14.83 16.72 16.54
CA VAL A 49 -16.03 17.15 15.80
C VAL A 49 -15.72 17.33 14.32
N LEU A 50 -14.57 17.93 13.97
CA LEU A 50 -14.12 18.02 12.57
C LEU A 50 -13.89 16.66 11.93
N CYS A 51 -13.38 15.70 12.69
CA CYS A 51 -13.16 14.36 12.18
C CYS A 51 -14.50 13.63 11.98
N ILE A 52 -15.39 13.60 12.97
CA ILE A 52 -16.66 12.84 12.85
C ILE A 52 -17.60 13.41 11.78
N THR A 53 -17.50 14.71 11.47
CA THR A 53 -18.29 15.35 10.40
C THR A 53 -17.67 15.18 9.00
N GLY A 54 -16.42 14.72 8.91
CA GLY A 54 -15.71 14.51 7.65
C GLY A 54 -15.50 13.04 7.28
N GLU A 55 -14.94 12.79 6.09
CA GLU A 55 -14.52 11.44 5.70
C GLU A 55 -13.34 10.94 6.56
N THR A 56 -13.31 9.64 6.84
CA THR A 56 -12.26 8.99 7.64
C THR A 56 -10.84 9.15 7.08
N THR A 57 -10.72 9.40 5.78
CA THR A 57 -9.47 9.69 5.06
C THR A 57 -8.87 11.04 5.48
N SER A 58 -9.71 11.99 5.90
CA SER A 58 -9.29 13.35 6.27
C SER A 58 -8.69 13.46 7.68
N TYR A 59 -8.90 12.46 8.54
CA TYR A 59 -8.54 12.52 9.96
C TYR A 59 -7.04 12.76 10.15
N SER A 60 -6.22 12.06 9.37
CA SER A 60 -4.75 12.18 9.41
C SER A 60 -4.29 13.61 9.12
N GLY A 61 -4.95 14.30 8.19
CA GLY A 61 -4.71 15.70 7.88
C GLY A 61 -5.11 16.62 9.03
N ARG A 62 -6.23 16.34 9.71
CA ARG A 62 -6.70 17.12 10.88
C ARG A 62 -5.76 16.98 12.08
N PHE A 63 -5.31 15.75 12.38
CA PHE A 63 -4.33 15.52 13.44
C PHE A 63 -3.00 16.18 13.14
N ARG A 64 -2.53 16.11 11.88
CA ARG A 64 -1.31 16.79 11.45
C ARG A 64 -1.42 18.32 11.55
N ALA A 65 -2.53 18.88 11.10
CA ALA A 65 -2.81 20.31 11.20
C ALA A 65 -2.76 20.79 12.66
N SER A 66 -3.41 20.06 13.56
CA SER A 66 -3.40 20.35 14.99
C SER A 66 -2.00 20.23 15.60
N ARG A 67 -1.20 19.25 15.15
CA ARG A 67 0.22 19.15 15.53
C ARG A 67 1.03 20.35 15.08
N TYR A 68 0.77 20.92 13.90
CA TYR A 68 1.46 22.15 13.49
C TYR A 68 1.16 23.34 14.39
N ILE A 69 -0.08 23.48 14.87
CA ILE A 69 -0.44 24.51 15.85
C ILE A 69 0.40 24.35 17.12
N PHE A 70 0.42 23.17 17.74
CA PHE A 70 1.18 22.97 18.98
C PHE A 70 2.71 22.99 18.77
N ASN A 71 3.21 22.57 17.60
CA ASN A 71 4.62 22.73 17.26
C ASN A 71 5.01 24.21 17.17
N HIS A 72 4.14 25.07 16.64
CA HIS A 72 4.37 26.52 16.60
C HIS A 72 4.43 27.10 18.02
N VAL A 73 3.47 26.74 18.87
CA VAL A 73 3.44 27.13 20.29
C VAL A 73 4.71 26.68 21.02
N ALA A 74 5.11 25.41 20.84
CA ALA A 74 6.29 24.83 21.48
C ALA A 74 7.58 25.49 21.01
N LYS A 75 7.77 25.64 19.69
CA LYS A 75 9.01 26.13 19.08
C LYS A 75 9.32 27.57 19.48
N LEU A 76 8.30 28.40 19.63
CA LEU A 76 8.43 29.81 19.99
C LEU A 76 8.13 30.09 21.47
N ARG A 77 7.82 29.05 22.26
CA ARG A 77 7.42 29.17 23.68
C ARG A 77 6.30 30.18 23.90
N LEU A 78 5.28 30.14 23.04
CA LEU A 78 4.15 31.06 23.11
C LEU A 78 3.17 30.65 24.22
N LYS A 79 2.48 31.64 24.79
CA LYS A 79 1.29 31.41 25.59
C LYS A 79 0.16 30.95 24.66
N PHE A 80 -0.58 29.92 25.06
CA PHE A 80 -1.71 29.41 24.30
C PHE A 80 -2.88 29.07 25.25
N PRO A 81 -4.08 29.64 25.04
CA PRO A 81 -4.41 30.64 24.02
C PRO A 81 -3.65 31.97 24.24
N PRO A 82 -3.41 32.75 23.17
CA PRO A 82 -2.93 34.12 23.30
C PRO A 82 -3.97 35.00 24.01
N ALA A 83 -3.60 36.25 24.30
CA ALA A 83 -4.58 37.25 24.75
C ALA A 83 -5.68 37.44 23.69
N GLU A 84 -6.86 37.89 24.11
CA GLU A 84 -8.04 37.98 23.24
C GLU A 84 -7.80 38.87 22.00
N ASP A 85 -7.06 39.95 22.18
CA ASP A 85 -6.64 40.90 21.14
C ASP A 85 -5.43 40.44 20.30
N ASP A 86 -4.67 39.44 20.75
CA ASP A 86 -3.44 38.98 20.11
C ASP A 86 -3.64 37.76 19.18
N TRP A 87 -4.86 37.25 19.07
CA TRP A 87 -5.18 36.09 18.22
C TRP A 87 -4.79 36.28 16.75
N SER A 88 -5.06 37.46 16.18
CA SER A 88 -4.72 37.75 14.78
C SER A 88 -3.21 37.72 14.55
N ASN A 89 -2.42 38.28 15.47
CA ASN A 89 -0.96 38.29 15.40
C ASN A 89 -0.37 36.88 15.57
N PHE A 90 -0.91 36.09 16.51
CA PHE A 90 -0.55 34.69 16.68
C PHE A 90 -0.73 33.88 15.39
N ILE A 91 -1.89 34.01 14.73
CA ILE A 91 -2.19 33.28 13.49
C ILE A 91 -1.31 33.76 12.32
N LEU A 92 -1.07 35.05 12.19
CA LEU A 92 -0.19 35.60 11.16
C LEU A 92 1.26 35.13 11.33
N THR A 93 1.75 35.09 12.56
CA THR A 93 3.09 34.58 12.87
C THR A 93 3.21 33.09 12.56
N HIS A 94 2.18 32.30 12.88
CA HIS A 94 2.12 30.90 12.48
C HIS A 94 2.09 30.74 10.96
N TYR A 95 1.29 31.52 10.25
CA TYR A 95 1.20 31.49 8.79
C TYR A 95 2.55 31.77 8.14
N SER A 96 3.21 32.85 8.56
CA SER A 96 4.53 33.24 8.08
C SER A 96 5.54 32.11 8.29
N HIS A 97 5.68 31.60 9.51
CA HIS A 97 6.61 30.50 9.79
C HIS A 97 6.29 29.21 9.02
N HIS A 98 5.01 28.92 8.79
CA HIS A 98 4.61 27.76 8.01
C HIS A 98 5.03 27.89 6.53
N LEU A 99 4.81 29.08 5.94
CA LEU A 99 5.16 29.33 4.54
C LEU A 99 6.66 29.48 4.31
N TYR A 100 7.42 29.98 5.28
CA TYR A 100 8.89 30.09 5.17
C TYR A 100 9.64 28.79 5.46
N ASN A 101 8.96 27.74 5.91
CA ASN A 101 9.60 26.44 6.13
C ASN A 101 10.15 25.89 4.80
N LYS A 102 11.48 25.73 4.69
CA LYS A 102 12.16 25.24 3.47
C LYS A 102 12.18 23.71 3.36
N ASP A 103 11.77 22.99 4.40
CA ASP A 103 11.73 21.52 4.42
C ASP A 103 10.65 20.94 3.51
N HIS A 104 9.75 21.79 3.00
CA HIS A 104 8.61 21.39 2.19
C HIS A 104 8.53 22.19 0.89
N LYS A 105 8.13 21.50 -0.19
CA LYS A 105 7.83 22.14 -1.48
C LYS A 105 6.70 23.16 -1.33
N PRO A 106 6.67 24.25 -2.12
CA PRO A 106 5.67 25.32 -1.99
C PRO A 106 4.22 24.82 -1.93
N LYS A 107 3.82 23.94 -2.87
CA LYS A 107 2.48 23.34 -2.90
C LYS A 107 2.11 22.63 -1.59
N THR A 108 3.02 21.85 -1.05
CA THR A 108 2.81 21.11 0.22
C THR A 108 2.60 22.06 1.40
N ARG A 109 3.28 23.22 1.43
CA ARG A 109 3.08 24.25 2.46
C ARG A 109 1.68 24.86 2.38
N TYR A 110 1.20 25.16 1.18
CA TYR A 110 -0.16 25.66 1.00
C TYR A 110 -1.22 24.62 1.39
N ASP A 111 -1.06 23.36 0.98
CA ASP A 111 -1.99 22.28 1.31
C ASP A 111 -2.05 22.05 2.84
N HIS A 112 -0.88 22.05 3.51
CA HIS A 112 -0.80 21.93 4.95
C HIS A 112 -1.41 23.14 5.68
N TRP A 113 -1.17 24.37 5.21
CA TRP A 113 -1.79 25.55 5.78
C TRP A 113 -3.31 25.52 5.65
N ASN A 114 -3.84 25.14 4.48
CA ASN A 114 -5.29 25.00 4.30
C ASN A 114 -5.92 24.04 5.33
N ALA A 115 -5.20 22.97 5.69
CA ALA A 115 -5.65 22.07 6.75
C ALA A 115 -5.60 22.72 8.15
N VAL A 116 -4.56 23.52 8.45
CA VAL A 116 -4.42 24.30 9.70
C VAL A 116 -5.50 25.37 9.83
N ALA A 117 -5.68 26.19 8.79
CA ALA A 117 -6.71 27.23 8.73
C ALA A 117 -8.10 26.66 8.96
N PHE A 118 -8.38 25.45 8.47
CA PHE A 118 -9.66 24.78 8.71
C PHE A 118 -9.88 24.42 10.19
N VAL A 119 -8.83 24.05 10.92
CA VAL A 119 -8.91 23.82 12.37
C VAL A 119 -9.16 25.14 13.11
N TYR A 120 -8.44 26.22 12.77
CA TYR A 120 -8.70 27.54 13.35
C TYR A 120 -10.12 28.04 13.08
N LYS A 121 -10.64 27.87 11.85
CA LYS A 121 -12.01 28.24 11.50
C LYS A 121 -13.06 27.48 12.32
N LYS A 122 -12.79 26.22 12.67
CA LYS A 122 -13.65 25.47 13.59
C LYS A 122 -13.56 26.02 15.01
N LEU A 123 -12.35 26.22 15.53
CA LEU A 123 -12.16 26.78 16.87
C LEU A 123 -12.85 28.15 17.02
N ARG A 124 -12.84 28.97 15.97
CA ARG A 124 -13.61 30.22 15.90
C ARG A 124 -15.12 30.00 15.97
N ARG A 125 -15.65 29.04 15.19
CA ARG A 125 -17.09 28.68 15.23
C ARG A 125 -17.53 28.12 16.59
N ASP A 126 -16.61 27.53 17.35
CA ASP A 126 -16.87 26.99 18.69
C ASP A 126 -16.69 28.03 19.79
N GLY A 127 -16.42 29.29 19.44
CA GLY A 127 -16.22 30.39 20.39
C GLY A 127 -14.88 30.33 21.14
N PHE A 128 -13.93 29.49 20.72
CA PHE A 128 -12.59 29.44 21.31
C PHE A 128 -11.66 30.54 20.78
N ILE A 129 -11.91 31.00 19.55
CA ILE A 129 -11.20 32.12 18.93
C ILE A 129 -12.24 33.23 18.69
N PRO A 130 -11.93 34.51 18.96
CA PRO A 130 -12.80 35.64 18.66
C PRO A 130 -13.27 35.66 17.19
N GLU A 131 -14.51 36.07 16.96
CA GLU A 131 -15.15 36.00 15.62
C GLU A 131 -14.47 36.90 14.58
N ASP A 132 -13.91 38.02 15.03
CA ASP A 132 -13.19 39.03 14.25
C ASP A 132 -11.74 38.63 13.92
N THR A 133 -11.23 37.54 14.51
CA THR A 133 -9.87 37.07 14.25
C THR A 133 -9.68 36.73 12.77
N PHE A 134 -8.66 37.34 12.15
CA PHE A 134 -8.29 37.10 10.77
C PHE A 134 -7.54 35.77 10.61
N ILE A 135 -8.04 34.90 9.72
CA ILE A 135 -7.42 33.61 9.38
C ILE A 135 -7.06 33.63 7.89
N PRO A 136 -5.76 33.74 7.53
CA PRO A 136 -5.32 33.76 6.14
C PRO A 136 -5.78 32.53 5.35
N ASP A 137 -6.28 32.75 4.14
CA ASP A 137 -6.53 31.67 3.18
C ASP A 137 -5.26 31.37 2.38
N ALA A 138 -4.92 30.09 2.19
CA ALA A 138 -3.91 29.70 1.21
C ALA A 138 -4.54 29.62 -0.18
N LYS A 139 -4.94 30.77 -0.73
CA LYS A 139 -5.13 30.93 -2.17
C LYS A 139 -3.80 31.44 -2.72
N ALA A 140 -2.99 30.52 -3.23
CA ALA A 140 -2.09 30.91 -4.30
C ALA A 140 -3.02 31.26 -5.47
N ASN A 141 -3.25 32.56 -5.72
CA ASN A 141 -3.56 32.95 -7.09
C ASN A 141 -2.49 32.28 -7.91
N SER A 142 -2.89 31.41 -8.83
CA SER A 142 -2.01 30.68 -9.71
C SER A 142 -1.20 31.70 -10.48
N VAL A 143 -0.06 32.12 -9.91
CA VAL A 143 1.10 32.49 -10.70
C VAL A 143 1.32 31.24 -11.51
N SER A 144 0.94 31.32 -12.78
CA SER A 144 1.28 30.38 -13.83
C SER A 144 2.64 29.84 -13.46
N HIS A 145 2.66 28.57 -13.04
CA HIS A 145 3.95 27.91 -12.90
C HIS A 145 4.63 28.11 -14.26
N PRO A 146 5.88 28.59 -14.34
CA PRO A 146 6.64 28.28 -15.53
C PRO A 146 6.53 26.77 -15.63
N GLU A 147 5.95 26.30 -16.72
CA GLU A 147 5.63 24.91 -16.93
C GLU A 147 6.83 24.10 -16.46
N ASN A 148 6.66 23.35 -15.38
CA ASN A 148 7.57 22.24 -15.13
C ASN A 148 7.25 21.30 -16.29
N MET A 149 7.91 21.52 -17.42
CA MET A 149 8.08 20.52 -18.45
C MET A 149 8.77 19.37 -17.74
N SER A 150 7.97 18.48 -17.17
CA SER A 150 8.41 17.14 -16.85
C SER A 150 8.90 16.59 -18.16
N GLN A 151 10.23 16.56 -18.31
CA GLN A 151 10.86 16.01 -19.49
C GLN A 151 10.32 14.59 -19.68
N PRO A 152 9.96 14.22 -20.92
CA PRO A 152 9.38 12.93 -21.20
C PRO A 152 10.27 11.80 -20.68
N ALA A 153 9.66 10.69 -20.31
CA ALA A 153 10.37 9.52 -19.79
C ALA A 153 11.37 9.02 -20.86
N GLY A 154 12.68 9.09 -20.56
CA GLY A 154 13.78 8.78 -21.49
C GLY A 154 14.87 9.86 -21.58
N TYR A 155 14.69 11.02 -20.92
CA TYR A 155 15.64 12.13 -21.01
C TYR A 155 16.99 11.84 -20.32
N GLY A 156 18.03 11.54 -21.11
CA GLY A 156 19.42 11.51 -20.68
C GLY A 156 20.14 12.79 -21.08
N THR A 157 20.68 13.55 -20.13
CA THR A 157 21.51 14.73 -20.41
C THR A 157 22.97 14.35 -20.50
N VAL A 158 23.54 14.40 -21.71
CA VAL A 158 25.00 14.40 -21.88
C VAL A 158 25.47 15.84 -21.78
N HIS A 159 26.20 16.17 -20.72
CA HIS A 159 26.83 17.50 -20.61
C HIS A 159 27.97 17.59 -21.63
N THR A 160 27.72 18.25 -22.75
CA THR A 160 28.77 18.66 -23.69
C THR A 160 29.51 19.88 -23.14
N PRO A 161 30.86 19.89 -23.20
CA PRO A 161 31.65 21.04 -22.75
C PRO A 161 31.37 22.28 -23.62
N ILE A 162 31.41 23.45 -22.99
CA ILE A 162 31.15 24.75 -23.64
C ILE A 162 32.20 24.96 -24.77
N PRO A 163 31.77 25.15 -26.03
CA PRO A 163 32.69 25.31 -27.15
C PRO A 163 33.59 26.54 -26.97
N LYS A 164 34.92 26.36 -27.04
CA LYS A 164 35.92 27.44 -26.84
C LYS A 164 36.17 28.31 -28.08
N GLY A 165 35.39 28.15 -29.16
CA GLY A 165 35.53 28.99 -30.35
C GLY A 165 34.54 28.68 -31.48
N PRO A 166 34.44 29.56 -32.49
CA PRO A 166 33.36 29.53 -33.49
C PRO A 166 33.34 28.28 -34.38
N ARG A 167 34.50 27.66 -34.60
CA ARG A 167 34.66 26.39 -35.34
C ARG A 167 34.12 25.15 -34.61
N PHE A 168 33.85 25.28 -33.31
CA PHE A 168 33.26 24.23 -32.46
C PHE A 168 31.78 24.50 -32.16
N LEU A 169 31.20 25.60 -32.67
CA LEU A 169 29.76 25.79 -32.68
C LEU A 169 29.20 24.80 -33.70
N LEU A 170 28.42 23.83 -33.21
CA LEU A 170 27.63 22.99 -34.10
C LEU A 170 26.78 23.91 -35.00
N PRO A 171 26.78 23.70 -36.33
CA PRO A 171 25.92 24.48 -37.21
C PRO A 171 24.49 24.36 -36.70
N LYS A 172 23.73 25.46 -36.71
CA LYS A 172 22.29 25.55 -36.37
C LYS A 172 21.39 24.72 -37.29
N LYS A 173 21.88 23.62 -37.87
CA LYS A 173 21.07 22.59 -38.49
C LYS A 173 20.70 21.60 -37.39
N TYR A 174 19.65 22.01 -36.68
CA TYR A 174 18.73 21.21 -35.88
C TYR A 174 19.29 19.96 -35.17
N LEU A 175 19.41 20.04 -33.84
CA LEU A 175 19.08 18.89 -33.00
C LEU A 175 17.57 18.68 -33.13
N VAL A 176 17.14 18.05 -34.22
CA VAL A 176 15.79 17.53 -34.35
C VAL A 176 15.73 16.34 -33.38
N GLU A 177 14.85 16.38 -32.38
CA GLU A 177 14.56 15.20 -31.56
C GLU A 177 14.24 14.03 -32.50
N GLU A 178 14.69 12.82 -32.17
CA GLU A 178 14.43 11.64 -32.98
C GLU A 178 12.91 11.51 -33.19
N GLY A 179 12.46 11.75 -34.42
CA GLY A 179 11.04 11.76 -34.76
C GLY A 179 10.45 13.09 -35.23
N LEU A 180 11.04 14.23 -34.88
CA LEU A 180 10.59 15.56 -35.37
C LEU A 180 10.93 15.80 -36.87
N SER A 181 11.68 14.89 -37.49
CA SER A 181 11.94 14.85 -38.92
C SER A 181 10.94 13.99 -39.70
N PHE A 182 10.09 13.24 -39.00
CA PHE A 182 9.05 12.44 -39.64
C PHE A 182 7.82 13.30 -39.91
N GLU A 183 7.05 12.91 -40.91
CA GLU A 183 5.68 13.40 -41.06
C GLU A 183 4.84 12.99 -39.85
N ASP A 184 3.90 13.87 -39.44
CA ASP A 184 3.09 13.69 -38.22
C ASP A 184 2.45 12.30 -38.14
N ASP A 185 1.91 11.79 -39.25
CA ASP A 185 1.28 10.46 -39.32
C ASP A 185 2.27 9.32 -39.05
N VAL A 186 3.49 9.43 -39.59
CA VAL A 186 4.57 8.45 -39.39
C VAL A 186 5.06 8.50 -37.94
N TYR A 187 5.21 9.70 -37.38
CA TYR A 187 5.58 9.88 -35.98
C TYR A 187 4.52 9.29 -35.04
N LEU A 188 3.24 9.61 -35.24
CA LEU A 188 2.14 9.11 -34.41
C LEU A 188 1.99 7.59 -34.52
N LEU A 189 2.19 7.01 -35.71
CA LEU A 189 2.19 5.57 -35.90
C LEU A 189 3.37 4.89 -35.19
N ASN A 190 4.57 5.45 -35.29
CA ASN A 190 5.75 4.92 -34.59
C ASN A 190 5.59 5.02 -33.07
N LEU A 191 5.05 6.13 -32.56
CA LEU A 191 4.75 6.31 -31.15
C LEU A 191 3.71 5.28 -30.69
N LYS A 192 2.62 5.10 -31.45
CA LYS A 192 1.60 4.08 -31.17
C LYS A 192 2.22 2.69 -31.11
N ASN A 193 2.95 2.28 -32.14
CA ASN A 193 3.56 0.95 -32.21
C ASN A 193 4.55 0.72 -31.06
N THR A 194 5.33 1.76 -30.69
CA THR A 194 6.24 1.69 -29.55
C THR A 194 5.48 1.51 -28.24
N LEU A 195 4.40 2.27 -28.02
CA LEU A 195 3.58 2.15 -26.81
C LEU A 195 2.87 0.80 -26.73
N GLU A 196 2.33 0.30 -27.85
CA GLU A 196 1.70 -1.03 -27.95
C GLU A 196 2.71 -2.13 -27.66
N THR A 197 3.88 -2.12 -28.33
CA THR A 197 4.94 -3.13 -28.11
C THR A 197 5.38 -3.19 -26.65
N ARG A 198 5.54 -2.03 -26.01
CA ARG A 198 5.91 -1.95 -24.59
C ARG A 198 4.79 -2.43 -23.67
N ALA A 199 3.54 -2.04 -23.96
CA ALA A 199 2.38 -2.46 -23.18
C ALA A 199 2.19 -3.99 -23.26
N ASP A 200 2.30 -4.56 -24.46
CA ASP A 200 2.19 -5.99 -24.71
C ASP A 200 3.29 -6.75 -23.96
N ALA A 201 4.55 -6.33 -24.06
CA ALA A 201 5.65 -6.95 -23.33
C ALA A 201 5.45 -6.92 -21.80
N ILE A 202 4.96 -5.80 -21.25
CA ILE A 202 4.64 -5.69 -19.81
C ILE A 202 3.51 -6.67 -19.43
N VAL A 203 2.48 -6.77 -20.25
CA VAL A 203 1.35 -7.71 -20.00
C VAL A 203 1.82 -9.15 -20.10
N GLU A 204 2.63 -9.51 -21.09
CA GLU A 204 3.19 -10.86 -21.26
C GLU A 204 4.04 -11.27 -20.05
N CYS A 205 4.99 -10.42 -19.63
CA CYS A 205 5.81 -10.66 -18.44
C CYS A 205 4.94 -10.77 -17.18
N SER A 206 3.90 -9.93 -17.06
CA SER A 206 2.95 -9.98 -15.95
C SER A 206 2.15 -11.29 -15.91
N VAL A 207 1.74 -11.79 -17.07
CA VAL A 207 1.00 -13.05 -17.21
C VAL A 207 1.90 -14.24 -16.90
N ASP A 208 3.13 -14.25 -17.38
CA ASP A 208 4.10 -15.30 -17.04
C ASP A 208 4.36 -15.35 -15.53
N TYR A 209 4.65 -14.19 -14.93
CA TYR A 209 4.83 -14.07 -13.48
C TYR A 209 3.63 -14.62 -12.71
N TRP A 210 2.41 -14.26 -13.13
CA TRP A 210 1.18 -14.72 -12.49
C TRP A 210 1.02 -16.23 -12.58
N ASN A 211 1.35 -16.82 -13.74
CA ASN A 211 1.29 -18.27 -13.94
C ASN A 211 2.34 -19.00 -13.10
N ARG A 212 3.57 -18.48 -13.00
CA ARG A 212 4.63 -18.99 -12.09
C ARG A 212 4.12 -19.01 -10.64
N MET A 213 3.54 -17.90 -10.19
CA MET A 213 2.96 -17.80 -8.85
C MET A 213 1.87 -18.86 -8.61
N LEU A 214 0.96 -19.07 -9.56
CA LEU A 214 -0.10 -20.08 -9.45
C LEU A 214 0.45 -21.52 -9.42
N ARG A 215 1.51 -21.82 -10.18
CA ARG A 215 2.18 -23.14 -10.10
C ARG A 215 2.82 -23.36 -8.74
N CYS A 216 3.45 -22.33 -8.17
CA CYS A 216 4.00 -22.38 -6.83
C CYS A 216 2.91 -22.66 -5.77
N HIS A 217 1.75 -21.99 -5.89
CA HIS A 217 0.57 -22.25 -5.05
C HIS A 217 0.11 -23.73 -5.17
N ALA A 218 0.01 -24.24 -6.38
CA ALA A 218 -0.43 -25.61 -6.63
C ALA A 218 0.50 -26.67 -6.01
N ARG A 219 1.82 -26.49 -6.13
CA ARG A 219 2.82 -27.36 -5.49
C ARG A 219 2.69 -27.36 -3.98
N GLY A 220 2.53 -26.19 -3.38
CA GLY A 220 2.36 -26.08 -1.93
C GLY A 220 1.03 -26.67 -1.44
N ASP A 221 -0.06 -26.53 -2.21
CA ASP A 221 -1.33 -27.19 -1.96
C ASP A 221 -1.19 -28.73 -1.94
N GLU A 222 -0.42 -29.30 -2.88
CA GLU A 222 -0.12 -30.73 -2.94
C GLU A 222 0.69 -31.18 -1.71
N LEU A 223 1.73 -30.42 -1.34
CA LEU A 223 2.55 -30.72 -0.17
C LEU A 223 1.75 -30.71 1.14
N CYS A 224 0.82 -29.75 1.29
CA CYS A 224 -0.03 -29.65 2.48
C CYS A 224 -1.03 -30.80 2.60
N LYS A 225 -1.60 -31.27 1.48
CA LYS A 225 -2.65 -32.33 1.48
C LYS A 225 -2.15 -33.69 1.94
N ASN A 226 -0.84 -33.90 2.00
CA ASN A 226 -0.27 -35.16 2.45
C ASN A 226 -0.46 -35.42 3.96
N ILE A 227 -0.82 -34.39 4.74
CA ILE A 227 -1.08 -34.50 6.18
C ILE A 227 -2.52 -34.05 6.43
N SER A 228 -3.33 -34.86 7.13
CA SER A 228 -4.72 -34.52 7.43
C SER A 228 -4.85 -33.56 8.61
N ASN A 229 -5.94 -32.80 8.68
CA ASN A 229 -6.20 -31.92 9.82
C ASN A 229 -6.31 -32.70 11.14
N ASP A 230 -6.95 -33.88 11.12
CA ASP A 230 -7.07 -34.74 12.31
C ASP A 230 -5.70 -35.19 12.83
N GLU A 231 -4.75 -35.46 11.93
CA GLU A 231 -3.37 -35.82 12.31
C GLU A 231 -2.63 -34.62 12.89
N ILE A 232 -2.84 -33.43 12.33
CA ILE A 232 -2.28 -32.18 12.87
C ILE A 232 -2.82 -31.92 14.28
N GLU A 233 -4.14 -32.02 14.47
CA GLU A 233 -4.79 -31.81 15.77
C GLU A 233 -4.25 -32.77 16.83
N ALA A 234 -4.15 -34.07 16.53
CA ALA A 234 -3.59 -35.05 17.45
C ALA A 234 -2.13 -34.73 17.86
N VAL A 235 -1.30 -34.25 16.92
CA VAL A 235 0.08 -33.84 17.19
C VAL A 235 0.14 -32.57 18.04
N LEU A 236 -0.70 -31.58 17.74
CA LEU A 236 -0.74 -30.32 18.50
C LEU A 236 -1.26 -30.52 19.93
N GLU A 237 -2.29 -31.35 20.11
CA GLU A 237 -2.87 -31.67 21.42
C GLU A 237 -1.94 -32.51 22.29
N SER A 238 -1.25 -33.49 21.71
CA SER A 238 -0.32 -34.35 22.45
C SER A 238 0.97 -33.64 22.87
N GLY A 239 1.33 -32.55 22.19
CA GLY A 239 2.62 -31.87 22.36
C GLY A 239 3.83 -32.69 21.90
N GLN A 240 3.60 -33.87 21.29
CA GLN A 240 4.67 -34.76 20.82
C GLN A 240 5.02 -34.45 19.36
N PHE A 241 5.87 -33.45 19.16
CA PHE A 241 6.25 -32.99 17.82
C PHE A 241 7.38 -33.79 17.16
N SER A 242 7.82 -34.89 17.78
CA SER A 242 8.94 -35.70 17.30
C SER A 242 8.56 -37.16 17.19
N ARG A 243 9.02 -37.82 16.12
CA ARG A 243 8.92 -39.27 15.92
C ARG A 243 10.34 -39.82 15.84
N ASP A 244 10.64 -40.85 16.62
CA ASP A 244 11.98 -41.48 16.70
C ASP A 244 13.11 -40.48 17.01
N GLY A 245 12.82 -39.48 17.86
CA GLY A 245 13.78 -38.44 18.26
C GLY A 245 14.02 -37.34 17.22
N ILE A 246 13.34 -37.38 16.07
CA ILE A 246 13.43 -36.36 15.01
C ILE A 246 12.12 -35.58 14.95
N HIS A 247 12.23 -34.24 14.93
CA HIS A 247 11.07 -33.37 14.80
C HIS A 247 10.32 -33.62 13.48
N LEU A 248 8.98 -33.65 13.52
CA LEU A 248 8.15 -33.95 12.34
C LEU A 248 8.42 -32.99 11.18
N ALA A 249 8.59 -31.69 11.47
CA ALA A 249 8.96 -30.67 10.50
C ALA A 249 10.47 -30.50 10.25
N HIS A 250 11.31 -31.46 10.64
CA HIS A 250 12.76 -31.36 10.43
C HIS A 250 13.12 -31.41 8.94
N PRO A 251 13.98 -30.52 8.41
CA PRO A 251 14.24 -30.42 6.96
C PRO A 251 14.96 -31.61 6.33
N ASP A 252 15.59 -32.45 7.15
CA ASP A 252 16.21 -33.71 6.69
C ASP A 252 15.20 -34.88 6.66
N SER A 253 14.00 -34.70 7.24
CA SER A 253 12.94 -35.71 7.17
C SER A 253 12.28 -35.69 5.79
N PRO A 254 11.97 -36.84 5.17
CA PRO A 254 11.30 -36.91 3.86
C PRO A 254 9.96 -36.15 3.81
N THR A 255 9.21 -36.12 4.92
CA THR A 255 7.93 -35.40 5.03
C THR A 255 8.06 -34.10 5.81
N GLY A 256 9.29 -33.67 6.12
CA GLY A 256 9.54 -32.50 6.97
C GLY A 256 8.93 -31.22 6.44
N ILE A 257 9.06 -30.98 5.14
CA ILE A 257 8.51 -29.80 4.50
C ILE A 257 6.97 -29.84 4.43
N ASN A 258 6.39 -31.04 4.24
CA ASN A 258 4.95 -31.26 4.24
C ASN A 258 4.36 -30.91 5.60
N TRP A 259 4.94 -31.44 6.68
CA TRP A 259 4.56 -31.10 8.05
C TRP A 259 4.71 -29.62 8.33
N PHE A 260 5.83 -29.00 7.92
CA PHE A 260 6.05 -27.57 8.13
C PHE A 260 4.97 -26.71 7.46
N LEU A 261 4.66 -26.98 6.18
CA LEU A 261 3.66 -26.22 5.42
C LEU A 261 2.23 -26.50 5.90
N ALA A 262 1.89 -27.78 6.13
CA ALA A 262 0.55 -28.19 6.54
C ALA A 262 0.17 -27.61 7.90
N VAL A 263 1.06 -27.69 8.90
CA VAL A 263 0.81 -27.12 10.22
C VAL A 263 0.76 -25.59 10.15
N ALA A 264 1.60 -24.95 9.33
CA ALA A 264 1.58 -23.50 9.20
C ALA A 264 0.25 -23.02 8.59
N ARG A 265 -0.25 -23.74 7.58
CA ARG A 265 -1.56 -23.50 7.00
C ARG A 265 -2.69 -23.76 8.00
N TYR A 266 -2.60 -24.83 8.79
CA TYR A 266 -3.58 -25.14 9.83
C TYR A 266 -3.71 -23.99 10.82
N TYR A 267 -2.59 -23.51 11.39
CA TYR A 267 -2.62 -22.36 12.30
C TYR A 267 -3.21 -21.11 11.62
N ALA A 268 -2.89 -20.88 10.36
CA ALA A 268 -3.36 -19.71 9.65
C ALA A 268 -4.87 -19.75 9.30
N GLU A 269 -5.43 -20.94 9.12
CA GLU A 269 -6.83 -21.17 8.74
C GLU A 269 -7.76 -21.41 9.94
N GLN A 270 -7.30 -22.14 10.96
CA GLN A 270 -8.13 -22.64 12.06
C GLN A 270 -7.94 -21.88 13.38
N THR A 271 -6.90 -21.05 13.50
CA THR A 271 -6.56 -20.36 14.74
C THR A 271 -6.37 -18.85 14.55
N ASP A 272 -6.53 -18.10 15.63
CA ASP A 272 -6.26 -16.65 15.67
C ASP A 272 -4.86 -16.32 16.23
N GLU A 273 -3.99 -17.32 16.42
CA GLU A 273 -2.70 -17.18 17.10
C GLU A 273 -1.67 -16.40 16.26
N LEU A 274 -1.71 -16.56 14.93
CA LEU A 274 -0.76 -15.94 14.02
C LEU A 274 -1.29 -14.64 13.41
N LYS A 275 -0.59 -13.52 13.60
CA LYS A 275 -0.93 -12.25 12.94
C LYS A 275 -0.40 -12.17 11.51
N SER A 276 0.78 -12.72 11.27
CA SER A 276 1.42 -12.80 9.96
C SER A 276 2.04 -14.19 9.72
N MET A 277 2.26 -14.54 8.45
CA MET A 277 2.98 -15.75 8.08
C MET A 277 4.47 -15.44 7.89
N THR A 278 5.17 -15.21 9.01
CA THR A 278 6.62 -15.00 9.03
C THR A 278 7.28 -16.01 9.95
N PHE A 279 8.56 -16.31 9.70
CA PHE A 279 9.35 -17.17 10.59
C PHE A 279 9.41 -16.61 12.03
N ASP A 280 9.37 -15.28 12.18
CA ASP A 280 9.43 -14.61 13.48
C ASP A 280 8.12 -14.76 14.27
N ASP A 281 6.97 -14.81 13.60
CA ASP A 281 5.69 -15.13 14.27
C ASP A 281 5.56 -16.63 14.52
N LEU A 282 6.00 -17.47 13.56
CA LEU A 282 5.89 -18.93 13.68
C LEU A 282 6.73 -19.48 14.83
N GLN A 283 7.95 -18.97 15.05
CA GLN A 283 8.84 -19.46 16.11
C GLN A 283 8.28 -19.28 17.53
N GLU A 284 7.27 -18.43 17.72
CA GLU A 284 6.59 -18.26 19.01
C GLU A 284 5.69 -19.46 19.32
N LEU A 285 5.29 -20.24 18.31
CA LEU A 285 4.48 -21.44 18.47
C LEU A 285 5.34 -22.65 18.86
N PRO A 286 4.88 -23.49 19.82
CA PRO A 286 5.64 -24.65 20.29
C PRO A 286 6.11 -25.61 19.20
N PHE A 287 5.27 -25.85 18.17
CA PHE A 287 5.60 -26.76 17.07
C PHE A 287 6.77 -26.27 16.22
N PHE A 288 6.87 -24.96 15.94
CA PHE A 288 7.91 -24.44 15.04
C PHE A 288 9.19 -24.03 15.75
N ARG A 289 9.09 -23.65 17.03
CA ARG A 289 10.21 -23.13 17.82
C ARG A 289 11.48 -23.99 17.72
N PRO A 290 11.44 -25.33 17.87
CA PRO A 290 12.65 -26.17 17.83
C PRO A 290 13.34 -26.14 16.46
N VAL A 291 12.59 -26.07 15.37
CA VAL A 291 13.13 -26.12 14.00
C VAL A 291 13.60 -24.74 13.53
N ILE A 292 12.88 -23.67 13.90
CA ILE A 292 13.21 -22.30 13.47
C ILE A 292 14.32 -21.67 14.32
N TYR A 293 14.37 -21.95 15.63
CA TYR A 293 15.39 -21.40 16.52
C TYR A 293 16.76 -22.08 16.31
N ASN A 294 16.76 -23.32 15.83
CA ASN A 294 17.98 -24.08 15.57
C ASN A 294 18.76 -23.50 14.37
N SER A 295 20.00 -23.06 14.62
CA SER A 295 20.88 -22.45 13.62
C SER A 295 21.28 -23.39 12.48
N HIS A 296 21.17 -24.71 12.64
CA HIS A 296 21.51 -25.71 11.63
C HIS A 296 20.27 -26.13 10.82
N SER A 297 19.12 -26.30 11.48
CA SER A 297 17.87 -26.67 10.80
C SER A 297 17.28 -25.50 10.01
N LYS A 298 17.36 -24.26 10.52
CA LYS A 298 16.77 -23.07 9.85
C LYS A 298 17.30 -22.84 8.43
N PRO A 299 18.63 -22.85 8.15
CA PRO A 299 19.13 -22.69 6.77
C PRO A 299 18.68 -23.83 5.85
N LYS A 300 18.69 -25.07 6.34
CA LYS A 300 18.24 -26.24 5.57
C LYS A 300 16.74 -26.16 5.23
N LEU A 301 15.92 -25.73 6.19
CA LEU A 301 14.50 -25.50 5.96
C LEU A 301 14.25 -24.43 4.90
N ARG A 302 15.03 -23.34 4.91
CA ARG A 302 14.98 -22.32 3.85
C ARG A 302 15.34 -22.90 2.48
N ALA A 303 16.37 -23.75 2.42
CA ALA A 303 16.75 -24.45 1.20
C ALA A 303 15.63 -25.40 0.70
N ARG A 304 15.02 -26.17 1.59
CA ARG A 304 13.88 -27.06 1.25
C ARG A 304 12.66 -26.29 0.74
N LEU A 305 12.39 -25.08 1.26
CA LEU A 305 11.33 -24.22 0.73
C LEU A 305 11.62 -23.75 -0.69
N TRP A 306 12.87 -23.39 -1.00
CA TRP A 306 13.26 -23.04 -2.36
C TRP A 306 13.20 -24.25 -3.29
N GLU A 307 13.67 -25.42 -2.86
CA GLU A 307 13.58 -26.67 -3.61
C GLU A 307 12.11 -27.04 -3.92
N ALA A 308 11.22 -26.93 -2.93
CA ALA A 308 9.79 -27.18 -3.12
C ALA A 308 9.15 -26.22 -4.14
N ALA A 309 9.57 -24.95 -4.13
CA ALA A 309 9.09 -23.96 -5.09
C ALA A 309 9.72 -24.14 -6.49
N GLY A 310 10.94 -24.69 -6.58
CA GLY A 310 11.72 -24.84 -7.82
C GLY A 310 11.86 -23.52 -8.59
N ASP A 311 11.81 -23.59 -9.92
CA ASP A 311 11.93 -22.43 -10.83
C ASP A 311 10.77 -21.42 -10.71
N ASP A 312 9.70 -21.76 -9.99
CA ASP A 312 8.58 -20.87 -9.71
C ASP A 312 8.79 -20.01 -8.45
N CYS A 313 9.94 -20.17 -7.79
CA CYS A 313 10.35 -19.30 -6.69
C CYS A 313 10.67 -17.88 -7.19
N ILE A 314 10.72 -16.92 -6.27
CA ILE A 314 11.20 -15.57 -6.59
C ILE A 314 12.69 -15.55 -6.28
N ASP A 315 13.52 -15.64 -7.33
CA ASP A 315 14.96 -15.53 -7.22
C ASP A 315 15.35 -14.23 -6.49
N ASN A 316 16.42 -14.29 -5.69
CA ASN A 316 16.99 -13.14 -4.97
C ASN A 316 16.08 -12.43 -3.94
N ASN A 317 15.03 -13.07 -3.40
CA ASN A 317 14.14 -12.46 -2.41
C ASN A 317 14.01 -13.24 -1.09
N THR A 318 13.30 -12.67 -0.12
CA THR A 318 13.11 -13.23 1.23
C THR A 318 12.35 -14.55 1.17
N VAL A 319 12.90 -15.58 1.83
CA VAL A 319 12.27 -16.90 2.00
C VAL A 319 10.80 -16.82 2.43
N ASN A 320 10.44 -15.79 3.20
CA ASN A 320 9.06 -15.54 3.62
C ASN A 320 8.10 -15.38 2.41
N GLU A 321 8.50 -14.75 1.32
CA GLU A 321 7.60 -14.58 0.17
C GLU A 321 7.38 -15.90 -0.56
N THR A 322 8.43 -16.68 -0.80
CA THR A 322 8.34 -18.04 -1.36
C THR A 322 7.51 -18.95 -0.45
N PHE A 323 7.74 -18.91 0.86
CA PHE A 323 6.95 -19.62 1.86
C PHE A 323 5.46 -19.24 1.78
N ASN A 324 5.14 -17.95 1.73
CA ASN A 324 3.76 -17.49 1.60
C ASN A 324 3.09 -17.93 0.30
N ARG A 325 3.84 -17.98 -0.81
CA ARG A 325 3.35 -18.53 -2.07
C ARG A 325 3.05 -20.02 -1.97
N LEU A 326 3.94 -20.81 -1.36
CA LEU A 326 3.66 -22.23 -1.11
C LEU A 326 2.42 -22.43 -0.22
N LEU A 327 2.11 -21.49 0.67
CA LEU A 327 0.87 -21.53 1.45
C LEU A 327 -0.37 -21.04 0.70
N GLY A 328 -0.25 -20.59 -0.55
CA GLY A 328 -1.38 -20.08 -1.34
C GLY A 328 -1.75 -18.62 -1.06
N TYR A 329 -0.93 -17.86 -0.33
CA TYR A 329 -1.17 -16.44 -0.08
C TYR A 329 -0.62 -15.57 -1.21
N LEU A 330 -1.34 -14.49 -1.50
CA LEU A 330 -0.87 -13.43 -2.40
C LEU A 330 0.04 -12.45 -1.65
N SER A 331 1.19 -12.14 -2.23
CA SER A 331 2.03 -11.03 -1.79
C SER A 331 1.50 -9.69 -2.32
N PRO A 332 2.01 -8.56 -1.81
CA PRO A 332 1.76 -7.25 -2.41
C PRO A 332 2.20 -7.19 -3.89
N ARG A 333 3.32 -7.83 -4.25
CA ARG A 333 3.81 -7.86 -5.64
C ARG A 333 2.84 -8.61 -6.56
N ASP A 334 2.34 -9.76 -6.12
CA ASP A 334 1.36 -10.52 -6.90
C ASP A 334 0.10 -9.67 -7.17
N CYS A 335 -0.35 -8.92 -6.17
CA CYS A 335 -1.50 -8.03 -6.34
C CYS A 335 -1.20 -6.81 -7.23
N ALA A 336 0.05 -6.32 -7.25
CA ALA A 336 0.47 -5.26 -8.17
C ALA A 336 0.43 -5.76 -9.63
N VAL A 337 0.95 -6.96 -9.88
CA VAL A 337 0.92 -7.60 -11.20
C VAL A 337 -0.51 -7.85 -11.66
N ALA A 338 -1.37 -8.41 -10.81
CA ALA A 338 -2.79 -8.56 -11.13
C ALA A 338 -3.48 -7.21 -11.45
N SER A 339 -3.14 -6.16 -10.69
CA SER A 339 -3.67 -4.81 -10.94
C SER A 339 -3.19 -4.25 -12.27
N ALA A 340 -1.94 -4.49 -12.67
CA ALA A 340 -1.38 -4.05 -13.94
C ALA A 340 -2.09 -4.72 -15.13
N ILE A 341 -2.31 -6.04 -15.06
CA ILE A 341 -3.06 -6.78 -16.10
C ILE A 341 -4.48 -6.24 -16.23
N ILE A 342 -5.19 -6.09 -15.10
CA ILE A 342 -6.58 -5.59 -15.09
C ILE A 342 -6.65 -4.15 -15.63
N ALA A 343 -5.70 -3.29 -15.27
CA ALA A 343 -5.65 -1.91 -15.72
C ALA A 343 -5.35 -1.80 -17.22
N SER A 344 -4.46 -2.66 -17.74
CA SER A 344 -4.10 -2.71 -19.17
C SER A 344 -5.32 -3.01 -20.03
N GLU A 345 -6.10 -4.03 -19.67
CA GLU A 345 -7.32 -4.39 -20.41
C GLU A 345 -8.53 -3.50 -20.09
N ASN A 346 -8.49 -2.72 -19.00
CA ASN A 346 -9.58 -1.85 -18.57
C ASN A 346 -9.06 -0.45 -18.22
N PRO A 347 -8.67 0.36 -19.22
CA PRO A 347 -8.07 1.69 -18.99
C PRO A 347 -9.02 2.66 -18.26
N SER A 348 -10.32 2.33 -18.18
CA SER A 348 -11.29 3.07 -17.37
C SER A 348 -11.02 3.00 -15.87
N PHE A 349 -10.34 1.95 -15.39
CA PHE A 349 -9.95 1.72 -14.01
C PHE A 349 -8.60 2.37 -13.71
N ASN A 350 -8.62 3.46 -12.94
CA ASN A 350 -7.36 4.05 -12.50
C ASN A 350 -6.76 3.23 -11.32
N PRO A 351 -5.43 3.30 -11.10
CA PRO A 351 -4.76 2.54 -10.03
C PRO A 351 -5.39 2.75 -8.64
N SER A 352 -5.79 3.99 -8.32
CA SER A 352 -6.47 4.30 -7.05
C SER A 352 -7.80 3.57 -6.88
N SER A 353 -8.53 3.32 -7.97
CA SER A 353 -9.79 2.58 -7.95
C SER A 353 -9.54 1.10 -7.65
N LEU A 354 -8.51 0.50 -8.27
CA LEU A 354 -8.15 -0.91 -8.05
C LEU A 354 -7.69 -1.19 -6.61
N THR A 355 -7.04 -0.23 -5.96
CA THR A 355 -6.53 -0.42 -4.58
C THR A 355 -7.60 -0.61 -3.50
N ASN A 356 -8.84 -0.20 -3.77
CA ASN A 356 -9.97 -0.29 -2.83
C ASN A 356 -11.18 -1.00 -3.44
N ILE A 357 -10.95 -1.81 -4.47
CA ILE A 357 -12.00 -2.56 -5.13
C ILE A 357 -12.62 -3.58 -4.16
N ARG A 358 -13.95 -3.55 -4.07
CA ARG A 358 -14.74 -4.43 -3.20
C ARG A 358 -15.47 -5.46 -4.05
N LEU A 359 -15.36 -6.72 -3.65
CA LEU A 359 -16.11 -7.85 -4.20
C LEU A 359 -17.57 -7.87 -3.71
N TYR A 360 -17.81 -7.40 -2.48
CA TYR A 360 -19.11 -7.50 -1.83
C TYR A 360 -19.64 -6.12 -1.41
N ARG A 361 -20.96 -5.95 -1.57
CA ARG A 361 -21.75 -4.83 -1.06
C ARG A 361 -21.84 -4.87 0.47
N ARG A 362 -22.33 -3.78 1.06
CA ARG A 362 -22.58 -3.69 2.52
C ARG A 362 -23.61 -4.73 2.98
N ASP A 363 -24.60 -5.03 2.15
CA ASP A 363 -25.64 -6.05 2.35
C ASP A 363 -25.15 -7.49 2.08
N GLY A 364 -23.85 -7.70 1.81
CA GLY A 364 -23.27 -9.01 1.54
C GLY A 364 -23.47 -9.54 0.12
N LYS A 365 -24.19 -8.83 -0.77
CA LYS A 365 -24.37 -9.25 -2.16
C LYS A 365 -23.11 -8.98 -3.01
N PHE A 366 -22.82 -9.85 -3.97
CA PHE A 366 -21.69 -9.66 -4.87
C PHE A 366 -21.84 -8.39 -5.74
N TYR A 367 -20.74 -7.66 -5.92
CA TYR A 367 -20.60 -6.64 -6.97
C TYR A 367 -20.33 -7.25 -8.34
N LEU A 368 -19.90 -8.51 -8.39
CA LEU A 368 -19.72 -9.27 -9.61
C LEU A 368 -21.10 -9.75 -10.10
N ARG A 369 -21.54 -9.22 -11.24
CA ARG A 369 -22.69 -9.77 -11.96
C ARG A 369 -22.15 -10.58 -13.13
N GLY A 370 -22.48 -11.87 -13.15
CA GLY A 370 -22.29 -12.69 -14.34
C GLY A 370 -23.34 -12.26 -15.36
N ASN A 371 -22.90 -11.91 -16.57
CA ASN A 371 -23.81 -11.76 -17.69
C ASN A 371 -24.02 -13.16 -18.30
N SER A 372 -25.26 -13.67 -18.27
CA SER A 372 -25.64 -15.00 -18.76
C SER A 372 -25.23 -15.21 -20.22
N ASP A 373 -25.22 -14.14 -21.00
CA ASP A 373 -25.10 -14.23 -22.45
C ASP A 373 -23.64 -14.30 -22.90
N ASN A 374 -22.72 -13.71 -22.13
CA ASN A 374 -21.30 -13.62 -22.50
C ASN A 374 -20.35 -14.33 -21.52
N LYS A 375 -20.84 -14.94 -20.44
CA LYS A 375 -20.03 -15.46 -19.30
C LYS A 375 -19.04 -14.43 -18.73
N ARG A 376 -19.24 -13.13 -19.01
CA ARG A 376 -18.35 -12.05 -18.58
C ARG A 376 -18.78 -11.50 -17.24
N ILE A 377 -17.80 -11.15 -16.42
CA ILE A 377 -18.01 -10.61 -15.10
C ILE A 377 -18.01 -9.09 -15.18
N THR A 378 -19.04 -8.47 -14.61
CA THR A 378 -19.11 -7.02 -14.48
C THR A 378 -18.51 -6.59 -13.14
N VAL A 379 -17.42 -5.81 -13.18
CA VAL A 379 -16.79 -5.26 -11.98
C VAL A 379 -17.20 -3.79 -11.80
N SER A 380 -17.61 -3.45 -10.58
CA SER A 380 -17.92 -2.08 -10.19
C SER A 380 -16.91 -1.55 -9.19
N VAL A 381 -16.19 -0.50 -9.57
CA VAL A 381 -15.17 0.15 -8.73
C VAL A 381 -15.67 1.50 -8.25
N SER A 382 -15.54 1.75 -6.95
CA SER A 382 -15.92 3.02 -6.35
C SER A 382 -14.88 4.09 -6.67
N LYS A 383 -15.35 5.28 -7.05
CA LYS A 383 -14.55 6.50 -7.12
C LYS A 383 -14.97 7.43 -5.99
N PRO A 384 -14.31 7.38 -4.81
CA PRO A 384 -14.73 8.16 -3.65
C PRO A 384 -14.79 9.66 -3.95
N ARG A 385 -13.78 10.19 -4.65
CA ARG A 385 -13.68 11.62 -5.00
C ARG A 385 -14.74 12.11 -6.00
N ALA A 386 -15.33 11.21 -6.79
CA ALA A 386 -16.31 11.56 -7.81
C ALA A 386 -17.73 11.10 -7.42
N GLN A 387 -17.91 10.54 -6.21
CA GLN A 387 -19.15 9.95 -5.70
C GLN A 387 -19.87 9.01 -6.70
N SER A 388 -19.11 8.40 -7.62
CA SER A 388 -19.62 7.58 -8.71
C SER A 388 -18.97 6.20 -8.70
N ARG A 389 -19.60 5.27 -9.42
CA ARG A 389 -19.05 3.94 -9.66
C ARG A 389 -18.73 3.80 -11.14
N LYS A 390 -17.52 3.35 -11.45
CA LYS A 390 -17.21 2.86 -12.79
C LYS A 390 -17.56 1.39 -12.85
N VAL A 391 -18.21 1.01 -13.94
CA VAL A 391 -18.59 -0.36 -14.22
C VAL A 391 -17.89 -0.74 -15.51
N SER A 392 -17.17 -1.85 -15.51
CA SER A 392 -16.59 -2.42 -16.73
C SER A 392 -16.99 -3.88 -16.83
N VAL A 393 -17.34 -4.30 -18.04
CA VAL A 393 -17.46 -5.72 -18.38
C VAL A 393 -16.03 -6.20 -18.64
N LEU A 394 -15.54 -7.09 -17.78
CA LEU A 394 -14.16 -7.55 -17.87
C LEU A 394 -13.91 -8.35 -19.16
N PRO A 395 -12.81 -8.09 -19.86
CA PRO A 395 -12.31 -8.97 -20.91
C PRO A 395 -11.87 -10.35 -20.35
N PRO A 396 -11.60 -11.34 -21.21
CA PRO A 396 -11.30 -12.71 -20.79
C PRO A 396 -10.10 -12.84 -19.85
N LEU A 397 -8.98 -12.18 -20.12
CA LEU A 397 -7.79 -12.27 -19.28
C LEU A 397 -8.04 -11.63 -17.90
N SER A 398 -8.61 -10.43 -17.85
CA SER A 398 -9.01 -9.77 -16.60
C SER A 398 -10.01 -10.60 -15.80
N THR A 399 -10.95 -11.25 -16.49
CA THR A 399 -11.90 -12.17 -15.85
C THR A 399 -11.17 -13.33 -15.20
N ARG A 400 -10.22 -13.96 -15.92
CA ARG A 400 -9.37 -15.03 -15.39
C ARG A 400 -8.59 -14.57 -14.16
N ILE A 401 -7.89 -13.44 -14.25
CA ILE A 401 -7.11 -12.89 -13.14
C ILE A 401 -8.00 -12.60 -11.93
N VAL A 402 -9.16 -11.98 -12.10
CA VAL A 402 -10.09 -11.70 -10.99
C VAL A 402 -10.59 -12.99 -10.34
N MET A 403 -10.91 -14.02 -11.13
CA MET A 403 -11.32 -15.32 -10.61
C MET A 403 -10.20 -16.03 -9.84
N ASP A 404 -8.96 -15.98 -10.37
CA ASP A 404 -7.78 -16.49 -9.68
C ASP A 404 -7.55 -15.76 -8.35
N VAL A 405 -7.63 -14.43 -8.33
CA VAL A 405 -7.51 -13.63 -7.11
C VAL A 405 -8.56 -14.04 -6.10
N ILE A 406 -9.83 -14.21 -6.50
CA ILE A 406 -10.91 -14.65 -5.60
C ILE A 406 -10.59 -16.02 -4.99
N ARG A 407 -10.09 -16.96 -5.81
CA ARG A 407 -9.66 -18.29 -5.35
C ARG A 407 -8.52 -18.19 -4.33
N CYS A 408 -7.44 -17.50 -4.68
CA CYS A 408 -6.25 -17.38 -3.82
C CYS A 408 -6.56 -16.64 -2.51
N THR A 409 -7.52 -15.71 -2.53
CA THR A 409 -7.91 -14.94 -1.34
C THR A 409 -9.01 -15.61 -0.51
N ASN A 410 -9.44 -16.83 -0.83
CA ASN A 410 -10.50 -17.52 -0.09
C ASN A 410 -10.13 -17.75 1.39
N MET A 411 -8.92 -18.25 1.66
CA MET A 411 -8.44 -18.50 3.03
C MET A 411 -8.40 -17.22 3.89
N PRO A 412 -7.67 -16.15 3.51
CA PRO A 412 -7.65 -14.93 4.32
C PRO A 412 -9.03 -14.27 4.42
N ARG A 413 -9.92 -14.47 3.43
CA ARG A 413 -11.29 -13.97 3.48
C ARG A 413 -12.15 -14.67 4.53
N ARG A 414 -12.08 -16.01 4.62
CA ARG A 414 -12.80 -16.79 5.64
C ARG A 414 -12.38 -16.37 7.05
N ARG A 415 -11.07 -16.22 7.27
CA ARG A 415 -10.52 -15.75 8.53
C ARG A 415 -11.01 -14.35 8.91
N LEU A 416 -10.93 -13.39 8.00
CA LEU A 416 -11.46 -12.05 8.27
C LEU A 416 -12.97 -12.05 8.54
N LEU A 417 -13.72 -13.01 7.97
CA LEU A 417 -15.14 -13.18 8.22
C LEU A 417 -15.41 -13.74 9.63
N SER A 418 -14.66 -14.75 10.09
CA SER A 418 -14.79 -15.30 11.45
C SER A 418 -14.39 -14.29 12.52
N GLU A 419 -13.36 -13.48 12.26
CA GLU A 419 -12.91 -12.38 13.14
C GLU A 419 -13.85 -11.15 13.11
N GLY A 420 -14.91 -11.16 12.27
CA GLY A 420 -15.84 -10.04 12.15
C GLY A 420 -15.27 -8.77 11.47
N LYS A 421 -14.12 -8.86 10.80
CA LYS A 421 -13.42 -7.73 10.16
C LYS A 421 -13.96 -7.41 8.77
N SER A 422 -14.37 -6.17 8.50
CA SER A 422 -15.01 -5.80 7.24
C SER A 422 -14.14 -5.91 5.98
N GLY A 423 -12.81 -6.02 6.17
CA GLY A 423 -11.82 -6.16 5.11
C GLY A 423 -12.02 -7.36 4.18
N TRP A 424 -12.73 -8.40 4.62
CA TRP A 424 -13.04 -9.61 3.83
C TRP A 424 -13.72 -9.28 2.48
N ARG A 425 -14.40 -8.13 2.41
CA ARG A 425 -15.11 -7.65 1.22
C ARG A 425 -14.20 -7.16 0.10
N LYS A 426 -12.90 -6.95 0.34
CA LYS A 426 -11.95 -6.49 -0.68
C LYS A 426 -11.59 -7.62 -1.66
N LEU A 427 -11.28 -7.26 -2.91
CA LEU A 427 -10.76 -8.20 -3.90
C LEU A 427 -9.38 -8.70 -3.49
N PHE A 428 -8.47 -7.75 -3.28
CA PHE A 428 -7.10 -8.05 -2.90
C PHE A 428 -6.99 -8.16 -1.37
N LEU A 429 -6.49 -9.31 -0.94
CA LEU A 429 -6.07 -9.60 0.43
C LEU A 429 -4.64 -10.10 0.32
N VAL A 430 -3.74 -9.57 1.14
CA VAL A 430 -2.30 -9.83 1.04
C VAL A 430 -1.79 -10.49 2.32
N SER A 431 -0.81 -11.36 2.17
CA SER A 431 0.10 -11.71 3.25
C SER A 431 1.34 -10.83 3.16
N SER A 432 1.68 -10.20 4.27
CA SER A 432 2.84 -9.32 4.42
C SER A 432 3.52 -9.60 5.75
N ARG A 433 4.70 -9.05 5.97
CA ARG A 433 5.44 -9.17 7.24
C ARG A 433 4.65 -8.72 8.47
N ASN A 434 3.62 -7.90 8.29
CA ASN A 434 2.87 -7.32 9.40
C ASN A 434 1.49 -7.96 9.59
N GLN A 435 0.90 -8.56 8.55
CA GLN A 435 -0.47 -9.05 8.59
C GLN A 435 -0.84 -9.95 7.42
N ILE A 436 -1.81 -10.81 7.66
CA ILE A 436 -2.63 -11.51 6.67
C ILE A 436 -3.97 -10.78 6.52
N GLY A 437 -4.36 -10.42 5.30
CA GLY A 437 -5.68 -9.87 5.01
C GLY A 437 -5.66 -8.49 4.37
N SER A 438 -6.61 -7.63 4.76
CA SER A 438 -6.79 -6.32 4.12
C SER A 438 -5.77 -5.30 4.60
N SER A 439 -5.05 -4.64 3.69
CA SER A 439 -4.22 -3.47 4.02
C SER A 439 -5.03 -2.17 3.83
N PRO A 440 -5.12 -1.31 4.85
CA PRO A 440 -5.78 -0.01 4.69
C PRO A 440 -4.92 0.99 3.89
N ASN A 441 -3.61 0.74 3.78
CA ASN A 441 -2.68 1.49 2.91
C ASN A 441 -2.22 0.61 1.75
N PHE A 442 -3.16 -0.11 1.12
CA PHE A 442 -2.84 -1.08 0.07
C PHE A 442 -2.00 -0.50 -1.06
N ALA A 443 -2.35 0.69 -1.58
CA ALA A 443 -1.57 1.39 -2.60
C ALA A 443 -0.10 1.59 -2.20
N LYS A 444 0.13 2.00 -0.94
CA LYS A 444 1.48 2.13 -0.39
C LYS A 444 2.16 0.77 -0.28
N THR A 445 1.41 -0.27 0.07
CA THR A 445 1.93 -1.64 0.23
C THR A 445 2.43 -2.21 -1.10
N LEU A 446 1.82 -1.81 -2.22
CA LEU A 446 2.33 -2.14 -3.55
C LEU A 446 3.69 -1.46 -3.80
N THR A 447 3.84 -0.19 -3.44
CA THR A 447 4.99 0.65 -3.87
C THR A 447 6.13 0.84 -2.87
N THR A 448 6.02 0.38 -1.61
CA THR A 448 6.99 0.75 -0.54
C THR A 448 8.01 -0.31 -0.15
N ASN A 449 8.05 -1.44 -0.84
CA ASN A 449 9.15 -2.38 -0.64
C ASN A 449 10.22 -2.15 -1.71
N ALA A 450 11.42 -1.78 -1.27
CA ALA A 450 12.65 -1.77 -2.07
C ALA A 450 13.13 -3.19 -2.40
N GLY A 451 12.21 -4.05 -2.84
CA GLY A 451 12.51 -5.38 -3.37
C GLY A 451 12.65 -5.34 -4.89
N LEU A 452 12.76 -6.52 -5.49
CA LEU A 452 12.76 -6.68 -6.94
C LEU A 452 11.42 -6.23 -7.52
N SER A 453 11.48 -5.34 -8.51
CA SER A 453 10.37 -4.96 -9.37
C SER A 453 10.09 -6.06 -10.41
N LEU A 454 9.00 -5.92 -11.17
CA LEU A 454 8.78 -6.78 -12.34
C LEU A 454 9.91 -6.61 -13.37
N HIS A 455 10.46 -5.40 -13.48
CA HIS A 455 11.60 -5.13 -14.37
C HIS A 455 12.83 -5.94 -13.97
N ASP A 456 13.13 -6.04 -12.68
CA ASP A 456 14.28 -6.81 -12.21
C ASP A 456 14.15 -8.33 -12.50
N LEU A 457 12.91 -8.84 -12.60
CA LEU A 457 12.63 -10.25 -12.89
C LEU A 457 12.63 -10.58 -14.38
N TYR A 458 12.31 -9.63 -15.24
CA TYR A 458 12.17 -9.79 -16.69
C TYR A 458 13.04 -8.77 -17.44
N LYS A 459 14.24 -8.54 -16.91
CA LYS A 459 15.12 -7.46 -17.36
C LYS A 459 15.44 -7.62 -18.86
N ASP A 460 15.81 -8.83 -19.27
CA ASP A 460 16.22 -9.10 -20.64
C ASP A 460 15.05 -8.94 -21.63
N GLU A 461 13.83 -9.29 -21.24
CA GLU A 461 12.62 -9.12 -22.05
C GLU A 461 12.21 -7.66 -22.17
N LEU A 462 12.25 -6.93 -21.05
CA LEU A 462 11.78 -5.55 -20.97
C LEU A 462 12.79 -4.54 -21.53
N ASP A 463 14.09 -4.76 -21.34
CA ASP A 463 15.14 -3.91 -21.91
C ASP A 463 15.14 -3.99 -23.45
N LYS A 464 14.83 -5.16 -24.04
CA LYS A 464 14.73 -5.34 -25.52
C LYS A 464 13.69 -4.43 -26.18
N VAL A 465 12.62 -4.09 -25.46
CA VAL A 465 11.55 -3.20 -25.96
C VAL A 465 11.68 -1.76 -25.43
N GLY A 466 12.80 -1.44 -24.78
CA GLY A 466 13.10 -0.12 -24.26
C GLY A 466 12.26 0.26 -23.03
N VAL A 467 11.78 -0.71 -22.26
CA VAL A 467 11.10 -0.48 -20.98
C VAL A 467 12.17 -0.37 -19.90
N THR A 468 12.24 0.78 -19.23
CA THR A 468 13.24 1.04 -18.18
C THR A 468 12.65 0.87 -16.77
N PRO A 469 13.48 0.68 -15.72
CA PRO A 469 12.99 0.55 -14.35
C PRO A 469 12.10 1.72 -13.90
N SER A 470 12.39 2.94 -14.35
CA SER A 470 11.58 4.13 -14.02
C SER A 470 10.16 4.08 -14.59
N MET A 471 9.93 3.29 -15.64
CA MET A 471 8.63 3.08 -16.27
C MET A 471 7.80 2.00 -15.57
N VAL A 472 8.43 1.06 -14.84
CA VAL A 472 7.76 -0.12 -14.22
C VAL A 472 8.20 -0.33 -12.76
N ASN A 473 8.54 0.74 -12.04
CA ASN A 473 8.72 0.70 -10.59
C ASN A 473 7.37 0.45 -9.91
N LEU A 474 6.93 -0.81 -9.92
CA LEU A 474 5.80 -1.36 -9.19
C LEU A 474 6.29 -2.00 -7.89
#